data_AF-A0A7V6PA74-F1
#
_entry.id   AF-A0A7V6PA74-F1
#
_cell.length_a   1.000
_cell.length_b   1.000
_cell.length_c   1.000
_cell.angle_alpha   90.00
_cell.angle_beta   90.00
_cell.angle_gamma   90.00
#
_symmetry.space_group_name_H-M   'P 1'
#
loop_
_entity.id
_entity.type
_entity.pdbx_description
1 polymer ?
#
loop_
_entity_poly.entity_id
_entity_poly.type
_entity_poly.pdbx_seq_one_letter_code
_entity_poly.pdbx_strand_id
1 'polypeptide(L)'
;MMPRRAAMPLEQLLAGTDDMLDVDKMIEKLAPAQAGQNFRPSDDLMKVMYLFFATVEGKLIFEWLMDLTVRAPYPHVNGSNFEQAAIAAAKHQSRCGVGEVILEAVAQGKRLLEQAQNRS
;
A
#
# COMPACT_ATOMS: atom_id res chain seq x y z
N MET A 1 -24.18 -0.66 10.67
CA MET A 1 -23.11 -1.28 11.49
C MET A 1 -22.45 -2.36 10.63
N MET A 2 -21.31 -2.06 9.99
CA MET A 2 -20.61 -3.01 9.13
C MET A 2 -19.59 -3.83 9.95
N PRO A 3 -19.53 -5.16 9.76
CA PRO A 3 -18.67 -6.03 10.55
C PRO A 3 -17.19 -5.89 10.19
N ARG A 4 -16.35 -6.17 11.18
CA ARG A 4 -14.89 -6.02 11.23
C ARG A 4 -14.23 -7.22 10.50
N ARG A 5 -13.54 -6.98 9.37
CA ARG A 5 -12.79 -7.95 8.52
C ARG A 5 -13.50 -9.30 8.27
N ALA A 6 -14.15 -9.47 7.13
CA ALA A 6 -14.52 -10.79 6.62
C ALA A 6 -13.37 -11.37 5.77
N ALA A 7 -12.26 -11.74 6.41
CA ALA A 7 -11.38 -12.72 5.77
C ALA A 7 -12.09 -14.07 5.82
N MET A 8 -12.20 -14.74 4.67
CA MET A 8 -12.81 -16.07 4.60
C MET A 8 -12.00 -17.04 5.48
N PRO A 9 -12.63 -17.88 6.32
CA PRO A 9 -11.94 -18.90 7.11
C PRO A 9 -11.12 -19.82 6.21
N LEU A 10 -9.92 -20.21 6.66
CA LEU A 10 -9.00 -21.03 5.88
C LEU A 10 -9.65 -22.36 5.47
N GLU A 11 -10.44 -22.97 6.36
CA GLU A 11 -11.20 -24.19 6.05
C GLU A 11 -12.22 -23.99 4.92
N GLN A 12 -12.81 -22.80 4.80
CA GLN A 12 -13.82 -22.49 3.79
C GLN A 12 -13.18 -22.15 2.43
N LEU A 13 -11.93 -21.70 2.43
CA LEU A 13 -11.10 -21.52 1.24
C LEU A 13 -10.62 -22.87 0.65
N LEU A 14 -10.55 -23.90 1.50
CA LEU A 14 -10.09 -25.26 1.20
C LEU A 14 -11.23 -26.26 0.94
N ALA A 15 -12.47 -25.86 1.21
CA ALA A 15 -13.65 -26.70 0.98
C ALA A 15 -13.94 -26.82 -0.52
N GLY A 16 -13.55 -27.95 -1.12
CA GLY A 16 -13.81 -28.28 -2.53
C GLY A 16 -12.58 -28.70 -3.35
N THR A 17 -11.38 -28.71 -2.75
CA THR A 17 -10.18 -29.25 -3.41
C THR A 17 -9.93 -30.68 -2.96
N ASP A 18 -10.31 -31.64 -3.79
CA ASP A 18 -10.04 -33.07 -3.57
C ASP A 18 -8.58 -33.46 -3.91
N ASP A 19 -7.75 -32.48 -4.29
CA ASP A 19 -6.33 -32.69 -4.59
C ASP A 19 -5.46 -31.73 -3.77
N MET A 20 -5.17 -32.19 -2.57
CA MET A 20 -4.24 -31.57 -1.64
C MET A 20 -2.82 -31.89 -2.14
N LEU A 21 -2.30 -31.17 -3.17
CA LEU A 21 -0.85 -30.99 -3.48
C LEU A 21 -0.53 -30.22 -4.78
N ASP A 22 -1.44 -29.41 -5.35
CA ASP A 22 -1.11 -28.60 -6.54
C ASP A 22 -0.56 -27.21 -6.14
N VAL A 23 0.72 -27.17 -5.78
CA VAL A 23 1.45 -25.98 -5.28
C VAL A 23 1.41 -24.82 -6.30
N ASP A 24 1.35 -25.13 -7.60
CA ASP A 24 1.38 -24.11 -8.67
C ASP A 24 0.08 -23.28 -8.70
N LYS A 25 -1.08 -23.88 -8.42
CA LYS A 25 -2.36 -23.14 -8.29
C LYS A 25 -2.46 -22.32 -7.00
N MET A 26 -1.74 -22.70 -5.95
CA MET A 26 -1.63 -21.88 -4.74
C MET A 26 -0.82 -20.61 -5.01
N ILE A 27 0.24 -20.72 -5.83
CA ILE A 27 1.07 -19.59 -6.27
C ILE A 27 0.26 -18.63 -7.16
N GLU A 28 -0.62 -19.13 -8.03
CA GLU A 28 -1.55 -18.27 -8.80
C GLU A 28 -2.54 -17.49 -7.91
N LYS A 29 -2.99 -18.07 -6.79
CA LYS A 29 -3.84 -17.37 -5.80
C LYS A 29 -3.08 -16.41 -4.89
N LEU A 30 -1.74 -16.54 -4.83
CA LEU A 30 -0.82 -15.61 -4.19
C LEU A 30 -0.29 -14.54 -5.16
N ALA A 31 -0.62 -14.65 -6.46
CA ALA A 31 -0.35 -13.57 -7.41
C ALA A 31 -0.98 -12.28 -6.87
N PRO A 32 -0.28 -11.13 -6.92
CA PRO A 32 -0.80 -9.89 -6.40
C PRO A 32 -2.17 -9.67 -7.03
N ALA A 33 -3.20 -9.54 -6.17
CA ALA A 33 -4.56 -9.27 -6.61
C ALA A 33 -4.52 -8.19 -7.68
N GLN A 34 -5.21 -8.38 -8.81
CA GLN A 34 -5.32 -7.36 -9.87
C GLN A 34 -5.63 -6.03 -9.20
N ALA A 35 -4.62 -5.17 -9.14
CA ALA A 35 -4.68 -3.96 -8.35
C ALA A 35 -5.82 -3.14 -8.92
N GLY A 36 -6.90 -2.97 -8.15
CA GLY A 36 -7.91 -1.97 -8.46
C GLY A 36 -7.20 -0.65 -8.69
N GLN A 37 -7.55 0.03 -9.79
CA GLN A 37 -6.95 1.27 -10.30
C GLN A 37 -5.98 1.96 -9.31
N ASN A 38 -4.68 1.73 -9.52
CA ASN A 38 -3.57 2.47 -8.90
C ASN A 38 -3.61 2.63 -7.36
N PHE A 39 -4.26 1.71 -6.63
CA PHE A 39 -4.39 1.81 -5.16
C PHE A 39 -4.95 3.16 -4.65
N ARG A 40 -5.68 3.89 -5.51
CA ARG A 40 -6.20 5.22 -5.18
C ARG A 40 -7.26 5.09 -4.07
N PRO A 41 -7.10 5.75 -2.91
CA PRO A 41 -8.12 5.74 -1.87
C PRO A 41 -9.42 6.42 -2.33
N SER A 42 -10.51 6.24 -1.59
CA SER A 42 -11.74 7.00 -1.86
C SER A 42 -11.52 8.50 -1.63
N ASP A 43 -12.31 9.34 -2.33
CA ASP A 43 -12.25 10.80 -2.20
C ASP A 43 -12.38 11.27 -0.75
N ASP A 44 -13.23 10.62 0.04
CA ASP A 44 -13.41 10.96 1.45
C ASP A 44 -12.19 10.58 2.30
N LEU A 45 -11.57 9.43 2.03
CA LEU A 45 -10.34 9.05 2.72
C LEU A 45 -9.19 10.00 2.37
N MET A 46 -9.06 10.41 1.11
CA MET A 46 -8.04 11.40 0.71
C MET A 46 -8.24 12.75 1.43
N LYS A 47 -9.47 13.26 1.52
CA LYS A 47 -9.78 14.47 2.28
C LYS A 47 -9.38 14.31 3.76
N VAL A 48 -9.73 13.18 4.39
CA VAL A 48 -9.37 12.89 5.78
C VAL A 48 -7.86 12.81 5.97
N MET A 49 -7.14 12.14 5.07
CA MET A 49 -5.68 12.07 5.10
C MET A 49 -5.04 13.46 5.05
N TYR A 50 -5.55 14.35 4.20
CA TYR A 50 -5.08 15.73 4.17
C TYR A 50 -5.42 16.53 5.44
N LEU A 51 -6.65 16.41 5.96
CA LEU A 51 -7.04 17.08 7.20
C LEU A 51 -6.17 16.63 8.38
N PHE A 52 -5.81 15.35 8.41
CA PHE A 52 -4.90 14.82 9.41
C PHE A 52 -3.47 15.32 9.18
N PHE A 53 -2.96 15.28 7.95
CA PHE A 53 -1.64 15.85 7.59
C PHE A 53 -1.51 17.35 7.92
N ALA A 54 -2.63 18.09 7.96
CA ALA A 54 -2.63 19.50 8.31
C ALA A 54 -2.41 19.76 9.82
N THR A 55 -2.54 18.76 10.69
CA THR A 55 -2.26 18.88 12.13
C THR A 55 -0.78 18.65 12.45
N VAL A 56 -0.33 19.07 13.64
CA VAL A 56 1.06 18.86 14.07
C VAL A 56 1.33 17.37 14.26
N GLU A 57 0.42 16.66 14.93
CA GLU A 57 0.52 15.23 15.22
C GLU A 57 0.45 14.40 13.94
N GLY A 58 -0.40 14.79 12.99
CA GLY A 58 -0.50 14.11 11.71
C GLY A 58 0.80 14.24 10.93
N LYS A 59 1.42 15.43 10.88
CA LYS A 59 2.74 15.58 10.25
C LYS A 59 3.77 14.62 10.83
N LEU A 60 3.85 14.49 12.15
CA LEU A 60 4.79 13.55 12.78
C LEU A 60 4.56 12.10 12.35
N ILE A 61 3.29 11.70 12.18
CA ILE A 61 2.93 10.36 11.68
C ILE A 61 3.37 10.19 10.23
N PHE A 62 3.09 11.17 9.36
CA PHE A 62 3.50 11.11 7.97
C PHE A 62 5.03 11.16 7.81
N GLU A 63 5.74 11.96 8.62
CA GLU A 63 7.20 12.01 8.67
C GLU A 63 7.77 10.62 9.01
N TRP A 64 7.28 9.98 10.06
CA TRP A 64 7.67 8.63 10.41
C TRP A 64 7.36 7.61 9.30
N LEU A 65 6.21 7.72 8.63
CA LEU A 65 5.89 6.87 7.48
C LEU A 65 6.86 7.10 6.31
N MET A 66 7.30 8.34 6.06
CA MET A 66 8.30 8.64 5.02
C MET A 66 9.67 8.08 5.38
N ASP A 67 10.05 8.10 6.66
CA ASP A 67 11.28 7.49 7.17
C ASP A 67 11.30 5.97 6.95
N LEU A 68 10.13 5.32 7.05
CA LEU A 68 9.98 3.89 6.77
C LEU A 68 9.90 3.58 5.26
N THR A 69 9.63 4.57 4.41
CA THR A 69 9.35 4.37 2.98
C THR A 69 10.38 5.03 2.08
N VAL A 70 10.09 6.24 1.60
CA VAL A 70 10.87 6.96 0.57
C VAL A 70 12.21 7.49 1.07
N ARG A 71 12.38 7.67 2.39
CA ARG A 71 13.66 8.07 2.99
C ARG A 71 14.45 6.89 3.55
N ALA A 72 13.86 5.69 3.60
CA ALA A 72 14.55 4.52 4.10
C ALA A 72 15.74 4.19 3.17
N PRO A 73 16.96 4.02 3.70
CA PRO A 73 18.15 3.84 2.88
C PRO A 73 18.06 2.62 1.97
N TYR A 74 18.82 2.65 0.89
CA TYR A 74 18.97 1.52 0.00
C TYR A 74 19.54 0.33 0.79
N PRO A 75 18.99 -0.90 0.61
CA PRO A 75 19.50 -2.07 1.31
C PRO A 75 20.98 -2.31 1.00
N HIS A 76 21.76 -2.64 2.04
CA HIS A 76 23.16 -2.99 1.87
C HIS A 76 23.27 -4.32 1.11
N VAL A 77 23.99 -4.29 -0.01
CA VAL A 77 24.24 -5.43 -0.91
C VAL A 77 25.74 -5.69 -0.97
N ASN A 78 26.31 -6.11 0.17
CA ASN A 78 27.73 -6.43 0.28
C ASN A 78 27.99 -7.87 -0.21
N GLY A 79 28.88 -8.04 -1.20
CA GLY A 79 29.29 -9.36 -1.70
C GLY A 79 28.25 -10.07 -2.59
N SER A 80 27.18 -9.39 -2.95
CA SER A 80 26.06 -9.95 -3.74
C SER A 80 26.32 -9.96 -5.24
N ASN A 81 25.87 -11.02 -5.91
CA ASN A 81 25.83 -11.08 -7.37
C ASN A 81 24.74 -10.14 -7.94
N PHE A 82 24.75 -9.92 -9.26
CA PHE A 82 23.83 -9.00 -9.94
C PHE A 82 22.34 -9.26 -9.61
N GLU A 83 21.95 -10.53 -9.51
CA GLU A 83 20.57 -10.93 -9.20
C GLU A 83 20.14 -10.47 -7.80
N GLN A 84 21.00 -10.66 -6.80
CA GLN A 84 20.72 -10.19 -5.43
C GLN A 84 20.64 -8.67 -5.36
N ALA A 85 21.48 -7.95 -6.11
CA ALA A 85 21.38 -6.49 -6.23
C ALA A 85 20.05 -6.06 -6.88
N ALA A 86 19.63 -6.74 -7.96
CA ALA A 86 18.36 -6.46 -8.64
C ALA A 86 17.15 -6.72 -7.72
N ILE A 87 17.16 -7.80 -6.95
CA ILE A 87 16.09 -8.10 -5.96
C ILE A 87 16.04 -7.03 -4.87
N ALA A 88 17.21 -6.61 -4.37
CA ALA A 88 17.30 -5.55 -3.36
C ALA A 88 16.77 -4.22 -3.90
N ALA A 89 17.07 -3.90 -5.17
CA ALA A 89 16.54 -2.74 -5.89
C ALA A 89 15.02 -2.78 -5.97
N ALA A 90 14.46 -3.89 -6.44
CA ALA A 90 13.02 -4.06 -6.61
C ALA A 90 12.28 -3.90 -5.28
N LYS A 91 12.79 -4.51 -4.20
CA LYS A 91 12.22 -4.37 -2.84
C LYS A 91 12.24 -2.93 -2.34
N HIS A 92 13.36 -2.24 -2.56
CA HIS A 92 13.48 -0.83 -2.19
C HIS A 92 12.50 0.05 -2.98
N GLN A 93 12.41 -0.16 -4.30
CA GLN A 93 11.48 0.56 -5.16
C GLN A 93 10.02 0.32 -4.74
N SER A 94 9.63 -0.92 -4.43
CA SER A 94 8.28 -1.23 -3.94
C SER A 94 7.96 -0.48 -2.64
N ARG A 95 8.94 -0.39 -1.73
CA ARG A 95 8.79 0.35 -0.46
C ARG A 95 8.64 1.85 -0.69
N CYS A 96 9.41 2.43 -1.61
CA CYS A 96 9.26 3.84 -1.99
C CYS A 96 7.89 4.12 -2.62
N GLY A 97 7.42 3.24 -3.50
CA GLY A 97 6.11 3.38 -4.15
C GLY A 97 4.95 3.47 -3.15
N VAL A 98 5.03 2.79 -2.00
CA VAL A 98 4.03 2.94 -0.94
C VAL A 98 3.99 4.37 -0.40
N GLY A 99 5.15 4.97 -0.12
CA GLY A 99 5.21 6.34 0.37
C GLY A 99 4.74 7.36 -0.66
N GLU A 100 5.06 7.14 -1.94
CA GLU A 100 4.60 7.98 -3.05
C GLU A 100 3.07 8.00 -3.15
N VAL A 101 2.41 6.84 -3.12
CA VAL A 101 0.94 6.75 -3.17
C VAL A 101 0.28 7.43 -1.97
N ILE A 102 0.88 7.33 -0.77
CA ILE A 102 0.38 8.00 0.43
C ILE A 102 0.45 9.53 0.26
N LEU A 103 1.58 10.06 -0.20
CA LEU A 103 1.76 11.50 -0.42
C LEU A 103 0.85 12.02 -1.53
N GLU A 104 0.68 11.24 -2.60
CA GLU A 104 -0.25 11.57 -3.68
C GLU A 104 -1.69 11.66 -3.17
N ALA A 105 -2.14 10.70 -2.35
CA ALA A 105 -3.46 10.71 -1.74
C ALA A 105 -3.69 11.97 -0.86
N VAL A 106 -2.68 12.39 -0.08
CA VAL A 106 -2.73 13.64 0.70
C VAL A 106 -2.85 14.86 -0.22
N ALA A 107 -2.05 14.91 -1.29
CA ALA A 107 -2.09 16.02 -2.24
C ALA A 107 -3.44 16.10 -2.99
N GLN A 108 -4.00 14.96 -3.38
CA GLN A 108 -5.32 14.89 -3.99
C GLN A 108 -6.42 15.33 -3.00
N GLY A 109 -6.32 14.93 -1.73
CA GLY A 109 -7.22 15.35 -0.65
C GLY A 109 -7.30 16.87 -0.51
N LYS A 110 -6.14 17.55 -0.54
CA LYS A 110 -6.08 19.02 -0.54
C LYS A 110 -6.87 19.62 -1.71
N ARG A 111 -6.60 19.14 -2.93
CA ARG A 111 -7.26 19.64 -4.15
C ARG A 111 -8.77 19.44 -4.10
N LEU A 112 -9.24 18.31 -3.57
CA LEU A 112 -10.67 18.01 -3.44
C LEU A 112 -11.37 19.00 -2.48
N LEU A 113 -10.73 19.38 -1.37
CA LEU A 113 -11.29 20.36 -0.44
C LEU A 113 -11.29 21.78 -1.03
N GLU A 114 -10.21 22.18 -1.71
CA GLU A 114 -10.13 23.48 -2.39
C GLU A 114 -11.20 23.61 -3.48
N GLN A 115 -11.44 22.54 -4.25
CA GLN A 115 -12.51 22.50 -5.25
C GLN A 115 -13.91 22.61 -4.63
N ALA A 116 -14.12 22.02 -3.45
CA ALA A 116 -15.39 22.13 -2.74
C ALA A 116 -15.66 23.55 -2.23
N GLN A 117 -14.63 24.23 -1.70
CA GLN A 117 -14.73 25.62 -1.24
C GLN A 117 -14.98 26.61 -2.38
N ASN A 118 -14.36 26.41 -3.54
CA ASN A 118 -14.57 27.29 -4.70
C ASN A 118 -15.95 27.11 -5.37
N ARG A 119 -16.73 26.11 -4.96
CA ARG A 119 -18.08 25.82 -5.48
C ARG A 119 -19.20 26.27 -4.53
N SER A 120 -18.86 26.74 -3.33
CA SER A 120 -19.80 27.34 -2.36
C SER A 120 -19.81 28.85 -2.48
#